data_AF-A0A8D4BIM7-F1
#
_entry.id   AF-A0A8D4BIM7-F1
#
_cell.length_a   1.000
_cell.length_b   1.000
_cell.length_c   1.000
_cell.angle_alpha   90.00
_cell.angle_beta   90.00
_cell.angle_gamma   90.00
#
_symmetry.space_group_name_H-M   'P 1'
#
loop_
_entity.id
_entity.type
_entity.pdbx_description
1 polymer ?
#
loop_
_entity_poly.entity_id
_entity_poly.type
_entity_poly.pdbx_seq_one_letter_code
_entity_poly.pdbx_strand_id
1 'polypeptide(L)'
;MTLTDWPRTAVGPDPEPSSPTPVSETPAVVSGTPGIVSETPGLVSQPTNGTETEPSGGPLTGTQRLAIGAIVAAALVLAGIGLYLSFAHVADFAHQELRFGSLDKGRLFAVGVDVGIMVMIAVDLLMAWLKRPITWVRYPVWLLTCATVVLNAASAAPQDEAPWALMDYIAAFAHGVVPVLFIMIVEVGRDSIDRMVRPKRAERDSIPWIRWTLAPIATSKIFRRMRLWGVTSYPEMVRRDQDLIAYEQWLKRKHKGDLHKAKDDELLPMKMAPYGYTVDEALALPGQQDEAARKRAEKAERERLDAETRSQIAEAEAEADRLRAKGKVELVQAEVDGQTGQARAHAKAQVSAAERAAELEREALDNAVIAEGRARKAQAERKEAEDRQAEAQADLETAGLERQAAEQRRIAAEADQIAAAEAQAIETQTIAEARRAAAKADLERAGLERQAAQNRKEAAEADRVAAAEAQAIETQAIAEARKAAAEADRAAAETEKVAAETRRAAAETDRKTAEENQRREAALADIVRARKAAAEADRAAAETRQAAAEIERRAVEIEDEAKLSGRQRAVRKVARMALTAGLTPDGLAPEDLHRELCERISIAAVQQQLDVSSTDTASKYRTEAAALLADGYRP
;
A
#
# COMPACT_ATOMS: atom_id res chain seq x y z
N MET A 1 -48.78 42.94 20.58
CA MET A 1 -49.59 43.51 21.68
C MET A 1 -49.10 42.83 22.96
N THR A 2 -48.14 43.47 23.65
CA THR A 2 -48.26 44.22 24.93
C THR A 2 -48.20 43.28 26.15
N LEU A 3 -47.16 43.31 27.00
CA LEU A 3 -46.79 44.30 28.05
C LEU A 3 -47.47 43.98 29.39
N THR A 4 -46.66 43.61 30.41
CA THR A 4 -46.82 43.67 31.90
C THR A 4 -45.93 42.55 32.50
N ASP A 5 -45.08 42.71 33.50
CA ASP A 5 -45.15 43.59 34.67
C ASP A 5 -43.78 43.74 35.36
N TRP A 6 -43.61 44.84 36.10
CA TRP A 6 -42.47 45.17 36.97
C TRP A 6 -43.01 45.80 38.27
N PRO A 7 -42.35 45.62 39.42
CA PRO A 7 -42.25 46.71 40.41
C PRO A 7 -40.81 46.85 40.95
N ARG A 8 -40.15 48.03 40.90
CA ARG A 8 -40.15 49.20 41.83
C ARG A 8 -39.82 48.77 43.27
N THR A 9 -38.87 49.37 44.00
CA THR A 9 -38.64 50.82 44.20
C THR A 9 -37.28 51.08 44.88
N ALA A 10 -36.75 52.28 44.67
CA ALA A 10 -35.50 52.84 45.23
C ALA A 10 -35.75 53.68 46.51
N VAL A 11 -34.71 53.83 47.35
CA VAL A 11 -34.44 55.00 48.24
C VAL A 11 -32.92 55.03 48.54
N GLY A 12 -32.23 56.16 48.29
CA GLY A 12 -30.91 56.54 48.88
C GLY A 12 -31.09 57.64 49.95
N PRO A 13 -30.07 58.43 50.39
CA PRO A 13 -28.61 58.41 50.16
C PRO A 13 -27.71 58.66 51.44
N ASP A 14 -26.38 58.47 51.31
CA ASP A 14 -25.15 59.11 51.91
C ASP A 14 -25.07 59.57 53.41
N PRO A 15 -23.87 59.71 54.07
CA PRO A 15 -22.55 60.12 53.50
C PRO A 15 -21.23 59.51 54.09
N GLU A 16 -20.13 59.79 53.38
CA GLU A 16 -18.70 59.90 53.79
C GLU A 16 -18.49 60.69 55.12
N PRO A 17 -17.37 60.55 55.91
CA PRO A 17 -16.01 60.89 55.42
C PRO A 17 -14.77 60.22 56.09
N SER A 18 -13.59 60.51 55.48
CA SER A 18 -12.28 60.87 56.08
C SER A 18 -11.16 59.83 56.33
N SER A 19 -10.04 60.01 55.60
CA SER A 19 -8.64 59.66 55.93
C SER A 19 -8.05 60.63 57.01
N PRO A 20 -6.88 60.42 57.68
CA PRO A 20 -5.56 60.06 57.10
C PRO A 20 -4.58 59.15 57.94
N THR A 21 -3.56 58.63 57.23
CA THR A 21 -2.12 58.28 57.49
C THR A 21 -1.44 58.58 58.87
N PRO A 22 -0.16 58.21 59.21
CA PRO A 22 0.91 57.47 58.47
C PRO A 22 1.97 56.63 59.30
N VAL A 23 3.02 56.13 58.61
CA VAL A 23 4.47 56.01 58.98
C VAL A 23 5.12 54.70 59.51
N SER A 24 6.07 54.22 58.68
CA SER A 24 7.40 53.54 58.89
C SER A 24 7.59 52.30 59.76
N GLU A 25 8.21 51.26 59.18
CA GLU A 25 9.68 51.06 59.19
C GLU A 25 10.10 49.94 58.20
N THR A 26 11.23 50.16 57.51
CA THR A 26 12.12 49.21 56.80
C THR A 26 13.56 49.64 57.15
N PRO A 27 14.65 48.85 57.00
CA PRO A 27 14.83 47.71 56.08
C PRO A 27 15.66 46.51 56.63
N ALA A 28 15.62 45.36 55.95
CA ALA A 28 16.80 44.50 55.79
C ALA A 28 16.71 43.73 54.47
N VAL A 29 17.78 43.88 53.69
CA VAL A 29 18.00 43.43 52.32
C VAL A 29 18.55 42.01 52.30
N VAL A 30 17.94 41.10 51.53
CA VAL A 30 18.66 40.12 50.68
C VAL A 30 17.84 39.87 49.41
N SER A 31 18.39 40.30 48.28
CA SER A 31 17.99 40.06 46.88
C SER A 31 17.88 38.54 46.57
N GLY A 32 17.07 38.02 45.65
CA GLY A 32 16.13 38.55 44.65
C GLY A 32 15.58 37.37 43.82
N THR A 33 14.24 37.23 43.80
CA THR A 33 13.26 36.95 42.71
C THR A 33 13.56 36.05 41.49
N PRO A 34 12.52 35.57 40.73
CA PRO A 34 11.05 35.61 40.95
C PRO A 34 10.34 34.25 40.70
N GLY A 35 9.05 34.00 40.97
CA GLY A 35 7.97 34.86 41.45
C GLY A 35 6.66 34.05 41.63
N ILE A 36 5.97 34.38 42.73
CA ILE A 36 4.53 34.63 42.92
C ILE A 36 3.49 33.61 42.41
N VAL A 37 2.72 33.16 43.41
CA VAL A 37 1.43 32.48 43.37
C VAL A 37 0.30 33.52 43.46
N SER A 38 -0.77 33.26 42.70
CA SER A 38 -2.18 33.73 42.84
C SER A 38 -2.52 35.21 42.66
N GLU A 39 -3.28 35.50 41.60
CA GLU A 39 -4.60 36.14 41.71
C GLU A 39 -5.47 35.84 40.46
N THR A 40 -6.77 35.71 40.69
CA THR A 40 -7.84 35.39 39.74
C THR A 40 -8.06 36.55 38.75
N PRO A 41 -8.48 36.28 37.51
CA PRO A 41 -9.76 36.89 37.12
C PRO A 41 -10.60 36.05 36.13
N GLY A 42 -11.91 36.22 36.23
CA GLY A 42 -12.78 36.37 35.05
C GLY A 42 -13.22 35.10 34.34
N LEU A 43 -14.38 34.60 34.73
CA LEU A 43 -15.26 33.79 33.88
C LEU A 43 -15.48 34.49 32.52
N VAL A 44 -14.90 33.93 31.46
CA VAL A 44 -15.36 34.11 30.08
C VAL A 44 -15.45 32.73 29.44
N SER A 45 -16.67 32.31 29.16
CA SER A 45 -17.00 31.04 28.52
C SER A 45 -16.40 30.94 27.12
N GLN A 46 -15.44 30.03 26.93
CA GLN A 46 -15.13 29.43 25.63
C GLN A 46 -15.73 28.02 25.57
N PRO A 47 -16.24 27.58 24.40
CA PRO A 47 -16.81 26.26 24.24
C PRO A 47 -15.70 25.22 24.41
N THR A 48 -15.87 24.35 25.39
CA THR A 48 -15.03 23.19 25.62
C THR A 48 -15.03 22.32 24.37
N ASN A 49 -13.92 22.34 23.63
CA ASN A 49 -13.60 21.24 22.73
C ASN A 49 -13.65 19.95 23.56
N GLY A 50 -14.43 19.00 23.06
CA GLY A 50 -14.72 17.76 23.75
C GLY A 50 -13.45 17.10 24.25
N THR A 51 -13.47 16.71 25.51
CA THR A 51 -12.58 15.75 26.15
C THR A 51 -12.27 14.62 25.16
N GLU A 52 -11.09 14.68 24.56
CA GLU A 52 -10.33 13.48 24.24
C GLU A 52 -10.04 12.82 25.58
N THR A 53 -10.92 11.93 26.02
CA THR A 53 -10.55 10.93 27.00
C THR A 53 -9.54 10.03 26.29
N GLU A 54 -8.26 10.36 26.38
CA GLU A 54 -7.22 9.37 26.13
C GLU A 54 -7.51 8.16 27.03
N PRO A 55 -7.66 6.95 26.46
CA PRO A 55 -7.77 5.76 27.30
C PRO A 55 -6.45 5.62 28.04
N SER A 56 -6.48 5.76 29.37
CA SER A 56 -5.39 5.41 30.27
C SER A 56 -5.09 3.91 30.17
N GLY A 57 -4.39 3.52 29.11
CA GLY A 57 -3.91 2.17 28.83
C GLY A 57 -2.50 1.94 29.37
N GLY A 58 -2.23 2.38 30.60
CA GLY A 58 -0.99 1.98 31.28
C GLY A 58 -0.94 0.46 31.45
N PRO A 59 0.23 -0.19 31.30
CA PRO A 59 0.33 -1.64 31.51
C PRO A 59 -0.11 -1.98 32.93
N LEU A 60 -0.98 -2.98 33.08
CA LEU A 60 -1.46 -3.48 34.38
C LEU A 60 -0.29 -3.66 35.34
N THR A 61 -0.40 -3.06 36.53
CA THR A 61 0.59 -3.20 37.60
C THR A 61 0.73 -4.68 38.01
N GLY A 62 1.91 -5.08 38.50
CA GLY A 62 2.15 -6.50 38.86
C GLY A 62 1.14 -7.05 39.87
N THR A 63 0.67 -6.20 40.79
CA THR A 63 -0.36 -6.53 41.78
C THR A 63 -1.74 -6.72 41.16
N GLN A 64 -2.11 -5.93 40.15
CA GLN A 64 -3.35 -6.13 39.38
C GLN A 64 -3.33 -7.45 38.60
N ARG A 65 -2.19 -7.82 38.01
CA ARG A 65 -2.05 -9.11 37.31
C ARG A 65 -2.18 -10.29 38.26
N LEU A 66 -1.58 -10.20 39.45
CA LEU A 66 -1.70 -11.22 40.49
C LEU A 66 -3.15 -11.35 40.98
N ALA A 67 -3.82 -10.21 41.24
CA ALA A 67 -5.21 -10.19 41.69
C ALA A 67 -6.15 -10.80 40.64
N ILE A 68 -5.99 -10.43 39.36
CA ILE A 68 -6.77 -11.00 38.25
C ILE A 68 -6.50 -12.51 38.14
N GLY A 69 -5.25 -12.94 38.21
CA GLY A 69 -4.88 -14.35 38.18
C GLY A 69 -5.49 -15.16 39.34
N ALA A 70 -5.47 -14.60 40.56
CA ALA A 70 -6.07 -15.22 41.73
C ALA A 70 -7.60 -15.32 41.62
N ILE A 71 -8.27 -14.27 41.11
CA ILE A 71 -9.72 -14.28 40.87
C ILE A 71 -10.09 -15.36 39.85
N VAL A 72 -9.36 -15.44 38.73
CA VAL A 72 -9.59 -16.46 37.69
C VAL A 72 -9.37 -17.87 38.25
N ALA A 73 -8.29 -18.08 39.03
CA ALA A 73 -8.01 -19.37 39.65
C ALA A 73 -9.10 -19.79 40.65
N ALA A 74 -9.54 -18.88 41.52
CA ALA A 74 -10.64 -19.13 42.47
C ALA A 74 -11.95 -19.45 41.73
N ALA A 75 -12.22 -18.74 40.64
CA ALA A 75 -13.41 -18.94 39.82
C ALA A 75 -13.39 -20.29 39.08
N LEU A 76 -12.22 -20.75 38.60
CA LEU A 76 -12.04 -22.08 38.01
C LEU A 76 -12.19 -23.21 39.05
N VAL A 77 -11.68 -23.02 40.27
CA VAL A 77 -11.87 -23.97 41.38
C VAL A 77 -13.35 -24.07 41.74
N LEU A 78 -14.04 -22.93 41.88
CA LEU A 78 -15.47 -22.89 42.20
C LEU A 78 -16.31 -23.53 41.09
N ALA A 79 -15.97 -23.29 39.82
CA ALA A 79 -16.61 -23.95 38.69
C ALA A 79 -16.35 -25.46 38.68
N GLY A 80 -15.13 -25.91 38.99
CA GLY A 80 -14.81 -27.34 39.10
C GLY A 80 -15.59 -28.04 40.21
N ILE A 81 -15.76 -27.38 41.36
CA ILE A 81 -16.62 -27.86 42.46
C ILE A 81 -18.09 -27.91 42.01
N GLY A 82 -18.58 -26.85 41.37
CA GLY A 82 -19.94 -26.80 40.85
C GLY A 82 -20.24 -27.88 39.82
N LEU A 83 -19.30 -28.14 38.90
CA LEU A 83 -19.36 -29.23 37.94
C LEU A 83 -19.41 -30.61 38.64
N TYR A 84 -18.56 -30.79 39.65
CA TYR A 84 -18.52 -32.03 40.44
C TYR A 84 -19.86 -32.32 41.14
N LEU A 85 -20.46 -31.31 41.78
CA LEU A 85 -21.78 -31.45 42.41
C LEU A 85 -22.90 -31.64 41.37
N SER A 86 -22.79 -31.01 40.21
CA SER A 86 -23.74 -31.14 39.11
C SER A 86 -23.81 -32.55 38.51
N PHE A 87 -22.68 -33.27 38.45
CA PHE A 87 -22.63 -34.62 37.86
C PHE A 87 -23.52 -35.64 38.56
N ALA A 88 -23.66 -35.55 39.89
CA ALA A 88 -24.52 -36.48 40.64
C ALA A 88 -25.99 -36.30 40.25
N HIS A 89 -26.45 -35.05 40.10
CA HIS A 89 -27.84 -34.73 39.82
C HIS A 89 -28.25 -34.95 38.36
N VAL A 90 -27.38 -34.60 37.39
CA VAL A 90 -27.65 -34.88 35.97
C VAL A 90 -27.66 -36.37 35.69
N ALA A 91 -26.80 -37.13 36.36
CA ALA A 91 -26.76 -38.58 36.21
C ALA A 91 -28.03 -39.27 36.72
N ASP A 92 -28.54 -38.82 37.87
CA ASP A 92 -29.80 -39.33 38.43
C ASP A 92 -30.99 -38.96 37.54
N PHE A 93 -31.04 -37.74 37.01
CA PHE A 93 -32.05 -37.30 36.05
C PHE A 93 -31.97 -38.08 34.72
N ALA A 94 -30.77 -38.27 34.16
CA ALA A 94 -30.59 -39.05 32.93
C ALA A 94 -31.00 -40.53 33.12
N HIS A 95 -30.77 -41.09 34.30
CA HIS A 95 -31.20 -42.46 34.60
C HIS A 95 -32.71 -42.57 34.78
N GLN A 96 -33.33 -41.64 35.51
CA GLN A 96 -34.74 -41.69 35.91
C GLN A 96 -35.69 -41.20 34.80
N GLU A 97 -35.37 -40.08 34.16
CA GLU A 97 -36.28 -39.37 33.24
C GLU A 97 -35.96 -39.66 31.77
N LEU A 98 -34.66 -39.75 31.41
CA LEU A 98 -34.22 -40.05 30.04
C LEU A 98 -34.11 -41.55 29.74
N ARG A 99 -34.49 -42.42 30.71
CA ARG A 99 -34.56 -43.89 30.59
C ARG A 99 -33.25 -44.56 30.16
N PHE A 100 -32.10 -43.99 30.53
CA PHE A 100 -30.82 -44.67 30.33
C PHE A 100 -30.74 -45.92 31.23
N GLY A 101 -30.51 -47.09 30.63
CA GLY A 101 -30.68 -48.40 31.29
C GLY A 101 -29.76 -48.72 32.49
N SER A 102 -28.87 -47.82 32.91
CA SER A 102 -28.18 -47.91 34.20
C SER A 102 -27.69 -46.51 34.65
N LEU A 103 -27.58 -46.32 35.96
CA LEU A 103 -27.10 -45.08 36.57
C LEU A 103 -25.66 -44.74 36.13
N ASP A 104 -24.85 -45.77 35.87
CA ASP A 104 -23.51 -45.62 35.30
C ASP A 104 -23.51 -45.02 33.88
N LYS A 105 -24.52 -45.36 33.05
CA LYS A 105 -24.66 -44.78 31.69
C LYS A 105 -25.10 -43.33 31.73
N GLY A 106 -25.95 -42.95 32.69
CA GLY A 106 -26.32 -41.56 32.96
C GLY A 106 -25.11 -40.72 33.39
N ARG A 107 -24.26 -41.26 34.28
CA ARG A 107 -22.99 -40.63 34.69
C ARG A 107 -22.03 -40.44 33.51
N LEU A 108 -21.85 -41.47 32.68
CA LEU A 108 -21.00 -41.41 31.49
C LEU A 108 -21.47 -40.37 30.47
N PHE A 109 -22.79 -40.22 30.28
CA PHE A 109 -23.37 -39.22 29.40
C PHE A 109 -23.11 -37.79 29.90
N ALA A 110 -23.40 -37.51 31.18
CA ALA A 110 -23.16 -36.19 31.78
C ALA A 110 -21.67 -35.81 31.72
N VAL A 111 -20.78 -36.75 32.08
CA VAL A 111 -19.32 -36.57 31.98
C VAL A 111 -18.89 -36.33 30.53
N GLY A 112 -19.46 -37.06 29.57
CA GLY A 112 -19.14 -36.91 28.15
C GLY A 112 -19.50 -35.52 27.60
N VAL A 113 -20.67 -34.98 27.99
CA VAL A 113 -21.11 -33.63 27.59
C VAL A 113 -20.18 -32.57 28.14
N ASP A 114 -19.88 -32.61 29.44
CA ASP A 114 -19.04 -31.59 30.09
C ASP A 114 -17.57 -31.68 29.66
N VAL A 115 -17.03 -32.87 29.45
CA VAL A 115 -15.69 -33.04 28.85
C VAL A 115 -15.68 -32.50 27.42
N GLY A 116 -16.75 -32.73 26.64
CA GLY A 116 -16.92 -32.15 25.31
C GLY A 116 -16.89 -30.61 25.34
N ILE A 117 -17.64 -29.99 26.26
CA ILE A 117 -17.62 -28.55 26.52
C ILE A 117 -16.21 -28.08 26.88
N MET A 118 -15.53 -28.77 27.80
CA MET A 118 -14.18 -28.42 28.26
C MET A 118 -13.15 -28.46 27.13
N VAL A 119 -13.19 -29.50 26.29
CA VAL A 119 -12.28 -29.65 25.14
C VAL A 119 -12.54 -28.57 24.10
N MET A 120 -13.80 -28.26 23.77
CA MET A 120 -14.11 -27.20 22.82
C MET A 120 -13.68 -25.82 23.33
N ILE A 121 -13.88 -25.54 24.62
CA ILE A 121 -13.38 -24.31 25.26
C ILE A 121 -11.85 -24.24 25.21
N ALA A 122 -11.15 -25.34 25.53
CA ALA A 122 -9.69 -25.39 25.50
C ALA A 122 -9.14 -25.15 24.09
N VAL A 123 -9.73 -25.78 23.07
CA VAL A 123 -9.41 -25.52 21.67
C VAL A 123 -9.68 -24.06 21.32
N ASP A 124 -10.81 -23.52 21.73
CA ASP A 124 -11.17 -22.14 21.42
C ASP A 124 -10.19 -21.13 22.06
N LEU A 125 -9.83 -21.30 23.33
CA LEU A 125 -8.81 -20.50 24.02
C LEU A 125 -7.43 -20.63 23.38
N LEU A 126 -7.02 -21.86 23.05
CA LEU A 126 -5.77 -22.12 22.32
C LEU A 126 -5.75 -21.37 20.99
N MET A 127 -6.85 -21.40 20.25
CA MET A 127 -6.97 -20.72 18.97
C MET A 127 -6.98 -19.19 19.10
N ALA A 128 -7.56 -18.63 20.17
CA ALA A 128 -7.41 -17.20 20.49
C ALA A 128 -5.93 -16.86 20.77
N TRP A 129 -5.24 -17.69 21.54
CA TRP A 129 -3.83 -17.51 21.86
C TRP A 129 -2.92 -17.61 20.62
N LEU A 130 -3.23 -18.52 19.71
CA LEU A 130 -2.53 -18.72 18.42
C LEU A 130 -2.83 -17.66 17.36
N LYS A 131 -3.48 -16.55 17.72
CA LYS A 131 -3.90 -15.52 16.75
C LYS A 131 -4.78 -16.10 15.63
N ARG A 132 -5.67 -17.06 15.92
CA ARG A 132 -6.67 -17.57 14.97
C ARG A 132 -8.02 -17.93 15.64
N PRO A 133 -8.76 -16.99 16.27
CA PRO A 133 -9.97 -17.29 17.03
C PRO A 133 -11.04 -17.85 16.11
N ILE A 134 -11.50 -19.06 16.43
CA ILE A 134 -12.55 -19.73 15.69
C ILE A 134 -13.88 -19.30 16.27
N THR A 135 -14.44 -18.23 15.72
CA THR A 135 -15.69 -17.63 16.20
C THR A 135 -16.87 -18.62 16.19
N TRP A 136 -16.91 -19.63 15.34
CA TRP A 136 -18.08 -20.51 15.28
C TRP A 136 -18.10 -21.60 16.36
N VAL A 137 -16.96 -21.96 16.99
CA VAL A 137 -16.89 -22.97 18.07
C VAL A 137 -17.73 -22.58 19.29
N ARG A 138 -18.01 -21.28 19.44
CA ARG A 138 -18.88 -20.75 20.50
C ARG A 138 -20.31 -21.29 20.43
N TYR A 139 -20.86 -21.46 19.24
CA TYR A 139 -22.27 -21.81 19.07
C TYR A 139 -22.60 -23.20 19.62
N PRO A 140 -21.82 -24.27 19.32
CA PRO A 140 -22.05 -25.57 19.96
C PRO A 140 -21.76 -25.55 21.46
N VAL A 141 -20.78 -24.77 21.94
CA VAL A 141 -20.52 -24.61 23.38
C VAL A 141 -21.72 -23.96 24.09
N TRP A 142 -22.27 -22.88 23.55
CA TRP A 142 -23.44 -22.20 24.10
C TRP A 142 -24.68 -23.09 24.05
N LEU A 143 -24.86 -23.84 22.97
CA LEU A 143 -25.97 -24.79 22.84
C LEU A 143 -25.88 -25.90 23.90
N LEU A 144 -24.71 -26.52 24.05
CA LEU A 144 -24.50 -27.58 25.03
C LEU A 144 -24.59 -27.07 26.46
N THR A 145 -24.05 -25.88 26.74
CA THR A 145 -24.20 -25.23 28.06
C THR A 145 -25.67 -24.94 28.35
N CYS A 146 -26.43 -24.42 27.38
CA CYS A 146 -27.87 -24.20 27.54
C CYS A 146 -28.60 -25.52 27.86
N ALA A 147 -28.24 -26.60 27.17
CA ALA A 147 -28.76 -27.93 27.50
C ALA A 147 -28.39 -28.37 28.92
N THR A 148 -27.13 -28.21 29.35
CA THR A 148 -26.69 -28.51 30.73
C THR A 148 -27.44 -27.68 31.77
N VAL A 149 -27.67 -26.39 31.51
CA VAL A 149 -28.45 -25.50 32.40
C VAL A 149 -29.88 -25.99 32.53
N VAL A 150 -30.53 -26.36 31.42
CA VAL A 150 -31.90 -26.89 31.43
C VAL A 150 -31.98 -28.22 32.17
N LEU A 151 -31.03 -29.13 31.93
CA LEU A 151 -30.98 -30.44 32.61
C LEU A 151 -30.72 -30.28 34.11
N ASN A 152 -29.82 -29.38 34.51
CA ASN A 152 -29.55 -29.06 35.91
C ASN A 152 -30.74 -28.43 36.61
N ALA A 153 -31.39 -27.47 35.97
CA ALA A 153 -32.59 -26.83 36.51
C ALA A 153 -33.76 -27.82 36.61
N ALA A 154 -33.93 -28.69 35.60
CA ALA A 154 -34.95 -29.73 35.58
C ALA A 154 -34.71 -30.82 36.63
N SER A 155 -33.44 -31.12 36.97
CA SER A 155 -33.13 -32.08 38.04
C SER A 155 -33.56 -31.62 39.44
N ALA A 156 -33.84 -30.32 39.60
CA ALA A 156 -34.40 -29.74 40.82
C ALA A 156 -35.93 -29.55 40.74
N ALA A 157 -36.59 -30.08 39.71
CA ALA A 157 -38.04 -30.02 39.60
C ALA A 157 -38.72 -30.89 40.69
N PRO A 158 -39.90 -30.48 41.19
CA PRO A 158 -40.67 -31.28 42.13
C PRO A 158 -40.98 -32.67 41.54
N GLN A 159 -40.77 -33.73 42.32
CA GLN A 159 -41.01 -35.12 41.89
C GLN A 159 -42.49 -35.51 41.95
N ASP A 160 -43.30 -34.76 42.70
CA ASP A 160 -44.75 -34.96 42.82
C ASP A 160 -45.51 -33.95 41.93
N GLU A 161 -46.76 -34.23 41.54
CA GLU A 161 -47.64 -33.32 40.74
C GLU A 161 -48.04 -32.02 41.49
N ALA A 162 -47.23 -31.56 42.44
CA ALA A 162 -47.44 -30.35 43.21
C ALA A 162 -47.12 -29.09 42.39
N PRO A 163 -47.84 -27.97 42.62
CA PRO A 163 -47.45 -26.68 42.07
C PRO A 163 -46.08 -26.27 42.62
N TRP A 164 -45.23 -25.72 41.76
CA TRP A 164 -43.88 -25.27 42.12
C TRP A 164 -43.91 -24.29 43.29
N ALA A 165 -43.19 -24.61 44.37
CA ALA A 165 -42.98 -23.69 45.46
C ALA A 165 -41.88 -22.68 45.12
N LEU A 166 -41.84 -21.55 45.82
CA LEU A 166 -40.78 -20.54 45.67
C LEU A 166 -39.37 -21.16 45.83
N MET A 167 -39.23 -22.12 46.76
CA MET A 167 -37.96 -22.81 47.01
C MET A 167 -37.53 -23.70 45.84
N ASP A 168 -38.47 -24.27 45.09
CA ASP A 168 -38.16 -25.11 43.91
C ASP A 168 -37.64 -24.24 42.75
N TYR A 169 -38.21 -23.04 42.57
CA TYR A 169 -37.66 -22.05 41.63
C TYR A 169 -36.25 -21.61 42.02
N ILE A 170 -36.00 -21.39 43.32
CA ILE A 170 -34.67 -21.01 43.83
C ILE A 170 -33.68 -22.16 43.64
N ALA A 171 -34.09 -23.41 43.89
CA ALA A 171 -33.25 -24.58 43.69
C ALA A 171 -32.92 -24.79 42.21
N ALA A 172 -33.92 -24.78 41.32
CA ALA A 172 -33.71 -24.86 39.88
C ALA A 172 -32.80 -23.74 39.35
N PHE A 173 -32.97 -22.51 39.86
CA PHE A 173 -32.08 -21.40 39.55
C PHE A 173 -30.65 -21.64 40.05
N ALA A 174 -30.47 -22.08 41.31
CA ALA A 174 -29.16 -22.34 41.91
C ALA A 174 -28.39 -23.45 41.20
N HIS A 175 -29.08 -24.50 40.72
CA HIS A 175 -28.46 -25.58 39.95
C HIS A 175 -28.18 -25.17 38.49
N GLY A 176 -29.03 -24.33 37.90
CA GLY A 176 -28.86 -23.82 36.54
C GLY A 176 -27.83 -22.70 36.39
N VAL A 177 -27.55 -21.91 37.45
CA VAL A 177 -26.64 -20.75 37.36
C VAL A 177 -25.17 -21.14 37.30
N VAL A 178 -24.80 -22.30 37.85
CA VAL A 178 -23.39 -22.74 37.95
C VAL A 178 -22.72 -22.88 36.57
N PRO A 179 -23.31 -23.58 35.57
CA PRO A 179 -22.73 -23.62 34.22
C PRO A 179 -22.69 -22.25 33.53
N VAL A 180 -23.66 -21.36 33.79
CA VAL A 180 -23.69 -20.01 33.22
C VAL A 180 -22.52 -19.18 33.74
N LEU A 181 -22.25 -19.22 35.04
CA LEU A 181 -21.10 -18.53 35.65
C LEU A 181 -19.78 -19.05 35.08
N PHE A 182 -19.65 -20.36 34.91
CA PHE A 182 -18.47 -20.97 34.30
C PHE A 182 -18.21 -20.44 32.87
N ILE A 183 -19.22 -20.46 31.99
CA ILE A 183 -19.07 -19.92 30.63
C ILE A 183 -18.77 -18.42 30.64
N MET A 184 -19.37 -17.65 31.55
CA MET A 184 -19.09 -16.23 31.68
C MET A 184 -17.60 -15.95 31.99
N ILE A 185 -17.00 -16.70 32.93
CA ILE A 185 -15.58 -16.58 33.27
C ILE A 185 -14.70 -16.94 32.07
N VAL A 186 -15.05 -17.99 31.35
CA VAL A 186 -14.31 -18.46 30.15
C VAL A 186 -14.34 -17.41 29.04
N GLU A 187 -15.50 -16.82 28.75
CA GLU A 187 -15.66 -15.77 27.73
C GLU A 187 -14.86 -14.51 28.08
N VAL A 188 -14.89 -14.09 29.36
CA VAL A 188 -14.07 -12.97 29.85
C VAL A 188 -12.57 -13.28 29.72
N GLY A 189 -12.16 -14.51 30.06
CA GLY A 189 -10.78 -14.96 29.93
C GLY A 189 -10.30 -14.96 28.47
N ARG A 190 -11.12 -15.48 27.56
CA ARG A 190 -10.86 -15.45 26.12
C ARG A 190 -10.75 -14.04 25.58
N ASP A 191 -11.70 -13.16 25.88
CA ASP A 191 -11.66 -11.77 25.42
C ASP A 191 -10.42 -11.04 25.93
N SER A 192 -9.98 -11.36 27.16
CA SER A 192 -8.73 -10.86 27.72
C SER A 192 -7.50 -11.37 26.95
N ILE A 193 -7.47 -12.65 26.58
CA ILE A 193 -6.41 -13.24 25.74
C ILE A 193 -6.41 -12.61 24.35
N ASP A 194 -7.56 -12.47 23.68
CA ASP A 194 -7.64 -11.89 22.33
C ASP A 194 -7.16 -10.43 22.33
N ARG A 195 -7.54 -9.63 23.34
CA ARG A 195 -7.05 -8.25 23.51
C ARG A 195 -5.53 -8.19 23.73
N MET A 196 -4.98 -9.08 24.57
CA MET A 196 -3.54 -9.14 24.85
C MET A 196 -2.73 -9.55 23.61
N VAL A 197 -3.25 -10.50 22.84
CA VAL A 197 -2.59 -11.09 21.68
C VAL A 197 -2.79 -10.25 20.41
N ARG A 198 -3.87 -9.44 20.34
CA ARG A 198 -4.21 -8.54 19.23
C ARG A 198 -4.52 -7.11 19.69
N PRO A 199 -3.51 -6.35 20.15
CA PRO A 199 -3.73 -4.99 20.64
C PRO A 199 -4.16 -3.98 19.56
N LYS A 200 -3.90 -4.27 18.27
CA LYS A 200 -4.15 -3.33 17.14
C LYS A 200 -5.50 -3.52 16.43
N ARG A 201 -6.45 -4.25 17.03
CA ARG A 201 -7.78 -4.37 16.42
C ARG A 201 -8.39 -2.97 16.39
N ALA A 202 -8.71 -2.45 15.20
CA ALA A 202 -9.36 -1.16 15.05
C ALA A 202 -10.55 -1.10 16.01
N GLU A 203 -10.45 -0.25 17.02
CA GLU A 203 -11.45 -0.13 18.05
C GLU A 203 -12.71 0.39 17.38
N ARG A 204 -13.76 -0.43 17.42
CA ARG A 204 -15.06 -0.06 16.88
C ARG A 204 -15.87 0.44 18.04
N ASP A 205 -16.35 1.67 17.96
CA ASP A 205 -17.23 2.20 18.97
C ASP A 205 -18.48 1.32 19.05
N SER A 206 -18.79 0.89 20.26
CA SER A 206 -20.04 0.20 20.54
C SER A 206 -21.15 1.24 20.67
N ILE A 207 -22.31 0.96 20.07
CA ILE A 207 -23.49 1.80 20.29
C ILE A 207 -23.90 1.65 21.76
N PRO A 208 -24.13 2.76 22.50
CA PRO A 208 -24.51 2.70 23.90
C PRO A 208 -25.66 1.74 24.16
N TRP A 209 -25.50 0.82 25.11
CA TRP A 209 -26.49 -0.23 25.38
C TRP A 209 -27.87 0.35 25.75
N ILE A 210 -27.90 1.48 26.47
CA ILE A 210 -29.14 2.21 26.80
C ILE A 210 -29.95 2.63 25.56
N ARG A 211 -29.30 2.83 24.40
CA ARG A 211 -30.00 3.17 23.15
C ARG A 211 -30.73 1.97 22.56
N TRP A 212 -30.21 0.75 22.77
CA TRP A 212 -30.88 -0.47 22.35
C TRP A 212 -32.18 -0.69 23.11
N THR A 213 -32.28 -0.23 24.36
CA THR A 213 -33.50 -0.32 25.16
C THR A 213 -34.46 0.83 24.85
N LEU A 214 -33.97 2.07 24.75
CA LEU A 214 -34.81 3.26 24.52
C LEU A 214 -35.26 3.44 23.07
N ALA A 215 -34.48 2.96 22.10
CA ALA A 215 -34.76 3.15 20.68
C ALA A 215 -34.31 1.93 19.83
N PRO A 216 -34.87 0.73 20.03
CA PRO A 216 -34.39 -0.50 19.39
C PRO A 216 -34.42 -0.45 17.86
N ILE A 217 -35.47 0.15 17.29
CA ILE A 217 -35.64 0.24 15.83
C ILE A 217 -34.65 1.24 15.22
N ALA A 218 -34.49 2.42 15.82
CA ALA A 218 -33.54 3.42 15.32
C ALA A 218 -32.09 2.92 15.47
N THR A 219 -31.80 2.27 16.60
CA THR A 219 -30.48 1.72 16.90
C THR A 219 -30.10 0.59 15.95
N SER A 220 -31.03 -0.31 15.61
CA SER A 220 -30.76 -1.37 14.63
C SER A 220 -30.48 -0.81 13.23
N LYS A 221 -31.17 0.27 12.82
CA LYS A 221 -30.86 0.98 11.56
C LYS A 221 -29.43 1.56 11.56
N ILE A 222 -29.03 2.22 12.64
CA ILE A 222 -27.67 2.77 12.80
C ILE A 222 -26.63 1.64 12.79
N PHE A 223 -26.86 0.58 13.56
CA PHE A 223 -25.98 -0.58 13.59
C PHE A 223 -25.80 -1.17 12.19
N ARG A 224 -26.89 -1.37 11.45
CA ARG A 224 -26.84 -1.87 10.08
C ARG A 224 -26.04 -0.94 9.17
N ARG A 225 -26.27 0.38 9.24
CA ARG A 225 -25.51 1.39 8.45
C ARG A 225 -24.03 1.38 8.79
N MET A 226 -23.66 1.39 10.07
CA MET A 226 -22.25 1.28 10.51
C MET A 226 -21.58 -0.01 10.01
N ARG A 227 -22.32 -1.12 9.99
CA ARG A 227 -21.80 -2.42 9.53
C ARG A 227 -21.63 -2.47 8.02
N LEU A 228 -22.61 -1.98 7.26
CA LEU A 228 -22.58 -2.02 5.80
C LEU A 228 -21.57 -1.04 5.21
N TRP A 229 -21.43 0.14 5.82
CA TRP A 229 -20.57 1.21 5.30
C TRP A 229 -19.19 1.25 5.93
N GLY A 230 -18.87 0.28 6.80
CA GLY A 230 -17.55 0.21 7.43
C GLY A 230 -17.24 1.30 8.45
N VAL A 231 -18.20 2.16 8.81
CA VAL A 231 -18.02 3.22 9.82
C VAL A 231 -17.69 2.58 11.17
N THR A 232 -16.55 2.96 11.74
CA THR A 232 -16.07 2.40 13.02
C THR A 232 -16.48 3.23 14.22
N SER A 233 -16.76 4.53 14.03
CA SER A 233 -17.12 5.45 15.10
C SER A 233 -18.63 5.68 15.21
N TYR A 234 -19.16 5.57 16.42
CA TYR A 234 -20.58 5.80 16.71
C TYR A 234 -20.93 7.30 16.64
N PRO A 235 -20.16 8.22 17.29
CA PRO A 235 -20.35 9.66 17.11
C PRO A 235 -20.31 10.10 15.65
N GLU A 236 -19.40 9.53 14.84
CA GLU A 236 -19.31 9.83 13.41
C GLU A 236 -20.60 9.44 12.67
N MET A 237 -21.12 8.23 12.90
CA MET A 237 -22.37 7.80 12.28
C MET A 237 -23.55 8.67 12.72
N VAL A 238 -23.60 9.05 14.00
CA VAL A 238 -24.64 9.96 14.49
C VAL A 238 -24.56 11.32 13.79
N ARG A 239 -23.36 11.87 13.60
CA ARG A 239 -23.16 13.12 12.84
C ARG A 239 -23.64 12.98 11.39
N ARG A 240 -23.25 11.93 10.69
CA ARG A 240 -23.72 11.68 9.30
C ARG A 240 -25.24 11.64 9.19
N ASP A 241 -25.91 11.02 10.17
CA ASP A 241 -27.39 10.97 10.21
C ASP A 241 -27.99 12.35 10.53
N GLN A 242 -27.38 13.10 11.46
CA GLN A 242 -27.77 14.49 11.77
C GLN A 242 -27.59 15.43 10.58
N ASP A 243 -26.48 15.32 9.85
CA ASP A 243 -26.18 16.14 8.67
C ASP A 243 -27.20 15.87 7.56
N LEU A 244 -27.55 14.59 7.33
CA LEU A 244 -28.56 14.22 6.36
C LEU A 244 -29.94 14.78 6.72
N ILE A 245 -30.33 14.68 8.00
CA ILE A 245 -31.59 15.25 8.50
C ILE A 245 -31.57 16.78 8.36
N ALA A 246 -30.48 17.44 8.76
CA ALA A 246 -30.33 18.89 8.67
C ALA A 246 -30.41 19.37 7.21
N TYR A 247 -29.76 18.64 6.30
CA TYR A 247 -29.80 18.89 4.86
C TYR A 247 -31.21 18.73 4.30
N GLU A 248 -31.92 17.64 4.64
CA GLU A 248 -33.31 17.44 4.24
C GLU A 248 -34.21 18.59 4.72
N GLN A 249 -34.06 19.04 5.97
CA GLN A 249 -34.85 20.14 6.53
C GLN A 249 -34.53 21.48 5.86
N TRP A 250 -33.25 21.75 5.57
CA TRP A 250 -32.84 22.91 4.80
C TRP A 250 -33.42 22.88 3.38
N LEU A 251 -33.38 21.73 2.72
CA LEU A 251 -33.89 21.56 1.37
C LEU A 251 -35.42 21.74 1.31
N LYS A 252 -36.16 21.19 2.29
CA LYS A 252 -37.59 21.46 2.47
C LYS A 252 -37.86 22.95 2.65
N ARG A 253 -37.07 23.65 3.48
CA ARG A 253 -37.23 25.10 3.68
C ARG A 253 -37.01 25.88 2.39
N LYS A 254 -35.96 25.54 1.64
CA LYS A 254 -35.61 26.16 0.35
C LYS A 254 -36.74 26.00 -0.67
N HIS A 255 -37.33 24.82 -0.75
CA HIS A 255 -38.37 24.47 -1.72
C HIS A 255 -39.80 24.53 -1.15
N LYS A 256 -40.02 25.29 -0.05
CA LYS A 256 -41.34 25.51 0.58
C LYS A 256 -42.11 24.21 0.91
N GLY A 257 -41.39 23.19 1.36
CA GLY A 257 -41.92 21.88 1.76
C GLY A 257 -41.97 20.84 0.64
N ASP A 258 -41.72 21.24 -0.61
CA ASP A 258 -41.88 20.39 -1.78
C ASP A 258 -40.53 19.94 -2.35
N LEU A 259 -40.07 18.77 -1.95
CA LEU A 259 -38.77 18.21 -2.38
C LEU A 259 -38.71 17.85 -3.87
N HIS A 260 -39.85 17.71 -4.55
CA HIS A 260 -39.86 17.41 -5.99
C HIS A 260 -39.40 18.58 -6.86
N LYS A 261 -39.37 19.80 -6.31
CA LYS A 261 -38.85 21.00 -6.98
C LYS A 261 -37.34 21.15 -6.88
N ALA A 262 -36.69 20.32 -6.06
CA ALA A 262 -35.24 20.33 -5.93
C ALA A 262 -34.57 19.78 -7.19
N LYS A 263 -33.42 20.35 -7.54
CA LYS A 263 -32.61 19.82 -8.66
C LYS A 263 -32.08 18.43 -8.30
N ASP A 264 -31.79 17.62 -9.31
CA ASP A 264 -31.23 16.28 -9.08
C ASP A 264 -29.91 16.30 -8.30
N ASP A 265 -29.06 17.31 -8.53
CA ASP A 265 -27.81 17.52 -7.78
C ASP A 265 -28.05 17.90 -6.31
N GLU A 266 -29.14 18.61 -6.02
CA GLU A 266 -29.54 18.95 -4.64
C GLU A 266 -30.18 17.75 -3.93
N LEU A 267 -30.78 16.82 -4.66
CA LEU A 267 -31.30 15.58 -4.10
C LEU A 267 -30.20 14.52 -3.93
N LEU A 268 -29.00 14.77 -4.44
CA LEU A 268 -27.92 13.81 -4.49
C LEU A 268 -27.51 13.29 -3.10
N PRO A 269 -27.40 14.11 -2.03
CA PRO A 269 -27.17 13.61 -0.68
C PRO A 269 -28.19 12.58 -0.21
N MET A 270 -29.48 12.79 -0.51
CA MET A 270 -30.54 11.86 -0.13
C MET A 270 -30.50 10.57 -0.98
N LYS A 271 -30.17 10.68 -2.27
CA LYS A 271 -30.02 9.54 -3.18
C LYS A 271 -28.78 8.70 -2.86
N MET A 272 -27.69 9.33 -2.41
CA MET A 272 -26.40 8.69 -2.16
C MET A 272 -26.23 8.18 -0.72
N ALA A 273 -26.99 8.72 0.24
CA ALA A 273 -26.96 8.28 1.63
C ALA A 273 -27.10 6.76 1.84
N PRO A 274 -27.97 6.01 1.12
CA PRO A 274 -28.05 4.55 1.24
C PRO A 274 -26.74 3.81 0.91
N TYR A 275 -25.85 4.44 0.13
CA TYR A 275 -24.56 3.89 -0.29
C TYR A 275 -23.41 4.33 0.63
N GLY A 276 -23.69 5.09 1.70
CA GLY A 276 -22.70 5.46 2.71
C GLY A 276 -21.96 6.78 2.46
N TYR A 277 -22.34 7.52 1.41
CA TYR A 277 -21.83 8.87 1.15
C TYR A 277 -22.33 9.85 2.21
N THR A 278 -21.45 10.75 2.62
CA THR A 278 -21.80 11.92 3.43
C THR A 278 -22.48 12.99 2.57
N VAL A 279 -23.10 13.98 3.23
CA VAL A 279 -23.74 15.11 2.52
C VAL A 279 -22.71 15.87 1.68
N ASP A 280 -21.54 16.14 2.25
CA ASP A 280 -20.47 16.90 1.57
C ASP A 280 -19.88 16.13 0.39
N GLU A 281 -19.61 14.83 0.56
CA GLU A 281 -19.11 13.98 -0.53
C GLU A 281 -20.11 13.90 -1.69
N ALA A 282 -21.41 13.78 -1.37
CA ALA A 282 -22.45 13.75 -2.39
C ALA A 282 -22.55 15.09 -3.13
N LEU A 283 -22.48 16.22 -2.43
CA LEU A 283 -22.51 17.55 -3.05
C LEU A 283 -21.25 17.87 -3.87
N ALA A 284 -20.11 17.31 -3.50
CA ALA A 284 -18.86 17.49 -4.24
C ALA A 284 -18.80 16.68 -5.54
N LEU A 285 -19.57 15.59 -5.65
CA LEU A 285 -19.47 14.62 -6.74
C LEU A 285 -19.67 15.25 -8.14
N PRO A 286 -20.70 16.10 -8.40
CA PRO A 286 -20.85 16.74 -9.70
C PRO A 286 -19.65 17.62 -10.07
N GLY A 287 -19.14 18.41 -9.11
CA GLY A 287 -17.96 19.24 -9.33
C GLY A 287 -16.70 18.43 -9.65
N GLN A 288 -16.49 17.31 -8.95
CA GLN A 288 -15.39 16.39 -9.23
C GLN A 288 -15.52 15.75 -10.62
N GLN A 289 -16.73 15.40 -11.04
CA GLN A 289 -16.99 14.84 -12.37
C GLN A 289 -16.69 15.87 -13.48
N ASP A 290 -17.07 17.13 -13.28
CA ASP A 290 -16.77 18.22 -14.21
C ASP A 290 -15.27 18.52 -14.30
N GLU A 291 -14.56 18.50 -13.18
CA GLU A 291 -13.09 18.60 -13.15
C GLU A 291 -12.42 17.42 -13.85
N ALA A 292 -12.87 16.20 -13.59
CA ALA A 292 -12.36 15.01 -14.25
C ALA A 292 -12.66 15.03 -15.76
N ALA A 293 -13.82 15.56 -16.17
CA ALA A 293 -14.17 15.76 -17.58
C ALA A 293 -13.25 16.80 -18.24
N ARG A 294 -12.99 17.93 -17.58
CA ARG A 294 -12.04 18.95 -18.05
C ARG A 294 -10.63 18.40 -18.21
N LYS A 295 -10.10 17.70 -17.20
CA LYS A 295 -8.79 17.04 -17.28
C LYS A 295 -8.70 16.01 -18.42
N ARG A 296 -9.78 15.26 -18.67
CA ARG A 296 -9.87 14.34 -19.81
C ARG A 296 -9.86 15.08 -21.15
N ALA A 297 -10.57 16.20 -21.26
CA ALA A 297 -10.58 17.03 -22.46
C ALA A 297 -9.20 17.65 -22.73
N GLU A 298 -8.55 18.22 -21.70
CA GLU A 298 -7.19 18.77 -21.80
C GLU A 298 -6.17 17.69 -22.20
N LYS A 299 -6.27 16.49 -21.63
CA LYS A 299 -5.40 15.37 -22.01
C LYS A 299 -5.62 14.96 -23.47
N ALA A 300 -6.88 14.85 -23.90
CA ALA A 300 -7.20 14.53 -25.28
C ALA A 300 -6.73 15.61 -26.26
N GLU A 301 -6.78 16.88 -25.87
CA GLU A 301 -6.22 17.99 -26.65
C GLU A 301 -4.69 17.92 -26.76
N ARG A 302 -4.00 17.66 -25.65
CA ARG A 302 -2.54 17.46 -25.66
C ARG A 302 -2.13 16.29 -26.54
N GLU A 303 -2.82 15.15 -26.44
CA GLU A 303 -2.55 13.99 -27.29
C GLU A 303 -2.78 14.31 -28.77
N ARG A 304 -3.78 15.14 -29.11
CA ARG A 304 -3.99 15.62 -30.48
C ARG A 304 -2.85 16.51 -30.97
N LEU A 305 -2.43 17.48 -30.16
CA LEU A 305 -1.31 18.37 -30.50
C LEU A 305 0.02 17.60 -30.64
N ASP A 306 0.26 16.62 -29.77
CA ASP A 306 1.44 15.75 -29.84
C ASP A 306 1.39 14.86 -31.10
N ALA A 307 0.23 14.32 -31.44
CA ALA A 307 0.05 13.53 -32.67
C ALA A 307 0.26 14.39 -33.92
N GLU A 308 -0.26 15.62 -33.94
CA GLU A 308 -0.04 16.59 -35.01
C GLU A 308 1.45 16.96 -35.14
N THR A 309 2.11 17.23 -34.01
CA THR A 309 3.55 17.52 -33.99
C THR A 309 4.37 16.35 -34.51
N ARG A 310 4.05 15.11 -34.11
CA ARG A 310 4.72 13.91 -34.64
C ARG A 310 4.48 13.73 -36.13
N SER A 311 3.27 14.03 -36.63
CA SER A 311 2.97 14.00 -38.06
C SER A 311 3.84 14.99 -38.83
N GLN A 312 3.94 16.24 -38.35
CA GLN A 312 4.77 17.27 -38.97
C GLN A 312 6.26 16.90 -38.97
N ILE A 313 6.77 16.33 -37.87
CA ILE A 313 8.15 15.85 -37.79
C ILE A 313 8.39 14.72 -38.80
N ALA A 314 7.48 13.74 -38.87
CA ALA A 314 7.59 12.63 -39.82
C ALA A 314 7.55 13.11 -41.29
N GLU A 315 6.72 14.11 -41.60
CA GLU A 315 6.68 14.74 -42.91
C GLU A 315 8.00 15.45 -43.25
N ALA A 316 8.54 16.23 -42.31
CA ALA A 316 9.82 16.92 -42.48
C ALA A 316 11.01 15.95 -42.63
N GLU A 317 11.03 14.85 -41.86
CA GLU A 317 12.04 13.80 -41.99
C GLU A 317 11.94 13.09 -43.35
N ALA A 318 10.72 12.76 -43.79
CA ALA A 318 10.49 12.16 -45.10
C ALA A 318 10.93 13.10 -46.25
N GLU A 319 10.72 14.41 -46.12
CA GLU A 319 11.20 15.41 -47.07
C GLU A 319 12.73 15.48 -47.07
N ALA A 320 13.37 15.51 -45.89
CA ALA A 320 14.82 15.49 -45.76
C ALA A 320 15.44 14.24 -46.40
N ASP A 321 14.84 13.07 -46.21
CA ASP A 321 15.29 11.81 -46.81
C ASP A 321 15.13 11.80 -48.34
N ARG A 322 14.05 12.38 -48.87
CA ARG A 322 13.88 12.58 -50.31
C ARG A 322 14.99 13.45 -50.89
N LEU A 323 15.31 14.55 -50.22
CA LEU A 323 16.40 15.45 -50.65
C LEU A 323 17.77 14.74 -50.60
N ARG A 324 18.05 13.95 -49.55
CA ARG A 324 19.28 13.15 -49.46
C ARG A 324 19.35 12.08 -50.55
N ALA A 325 18.24 11.39 -50.83
CA ALA A 325 18.18 10.39 -51.91
C ALA A 325 18.45 11.04 -53.27
N LYS A 326 17.87 12.20 -53.54
CA LYS A 326 18.14 12.98 -54.75
C LYS A 326 19.63 13.36 -54.85
N GLY A 327 20.22 13.87 -53.77
CA GLY A 327 21.66 14.19 -53.73
C GLY A 327 22.57 12.98 -53.97
N LYS A 328 22.21 11.78 -53.47
CA LYS A 328 22.93 10.54 -53.75
C LYS A 328 22.83 10.13 -55.22
N VAL A 329 21.66 10.26 -55.84
CA VAL A 329 21.49 9.97 -57.28
C VAL A 329 22.35 10.92 -58.12
N GLU A 330 22.38 12.22 -57.77
CA GLU A 330 23.22 13.21 -58.45
C GLU A 330 24.73 12.90 -58.30
N LEU A 331 25.16 12.44 -57.12
CA LEU A 331 26.55 11.99 -56.90
C LEU A 331 26.90 10.75 -57.72
N VAL A 332 26.03 9.73 -57.74
CA VAL A 332 26.23 8.52 -58.55
C VAL A 332 26.28 8.87 -60.04
N GLN A 333 25.42 9.77 -60.51
CA GLN A 333 25.44 10.25 -61.88
C GLN A 333 26.79 10.92 -62.22
N ALA A 334 27.28 11.81 -61.36
CA ALA A 334 28.57 12.47 -61.54
C ALA A 334 29.75 11.47 -61.53
N GLU A 335 29.70 10.43 -60.70
CA GLU A 335 30.70 9.36 -60.67
C GLU A 335 30.68 8.52 -61.96
N VAL A 336 29.50 8.11 -62.42
CA VAL A 336 29.33 7.35 -63.68
C VAL A 336 29.81 8.17 -64.87
N ASP A 337 29.52 9.46 -64.90
CA ASP A 337 30.00 10.37 -65.95
C ASP A 337 31.53 10.49 -65.91
N GLY A 338 32.13 10.56 -64.71
CA GLY A 338 33.58 10.52 -64.51
C GLY A 338 34.23 9.22 -64.97
N GLN A 339 33.68 8.06 -64.60
CA GLN A 339 34.16 6.74 -65.01
C GLN A 339 34.02 6.52 -66.51
N THR A 340 32.92 6.99 -67.11
CA THR A 340 32.71 6.94 -68.57
C THR A 340 33.74 7.80 -69.31
N GLY A 341 34.10 8.96 -68.75
CA GLY A 341 35.19 9.79 -69.26
C GLY A 341 36.56 9.08 -69.24
N GLN A 342 36.88 8.41 -68.13
CA GLN A 342 38.12 7.64 -67.98
C GLN A 342 38.17 6.42 -68.91
N ALA A 343 37.08 5.66 -69.03
CA ALA A 343 36.99 4.49 -69.91
C ALA A 343 37.21 4.88 -71.39
N ARG A 344 36.65 6.02 -71.83
CA ARG A 344 36.91 6.55 -73.19
C ARG A 344 38.37 6.95 -73.39
N ALA A 345 39.02 7.53 -72.38
CA ALA A 345 40.44 7.85 -72.46
C ALA A 345 41.32 6.59 -72.51
N HIS A 346 40.99 5.57 -71.70
CA HIS A 346 41.71 4.29 -71.66
C HIS A 346 41.57 3.48 -72.97
N ALA A 347 40.38 3.45 -73.57
CA ALA A 347 40.15 2.83 -74.87
C ALA A 347 40.99 3.50 -75.97
N LYS A 348 41.08 4.84 -75.95
CA LYS A 348 41.90 5.59 -76.89
C LYS A 348 43.40 5.32 -76.73
N ALA A 349 43.87 5.15 -75.50
CA ALA A 349 45.26 4.79 -75.21
C ALA A 349 45.63 3.36 -75.63
N GLN A 350 44.70 2.39 -75.50
CA GLN A 350 44.92 1.01 -75.93
C GLN A 350 45.03 0.88 -77.45
N VAL A 351 44.24 1.65 -78.21
CA VAL A 351 44.36 1.69 -79.68
C VAL A 351 45.77 2.17 -80.09
N SER A 352 46.28 3.23 -79.48
CA SER A 352 47.65 3.73 -79.75
C SER A 352 48.79 2.87 -79.18
N ALA A 353 48.49 1.93 -78.28
CA ALA A 353 49.47 0.94 -77.80
C ALA A 353 49.52 -0.29 -78.73
N ALA A 354 48.37 -0.72 -79.25
CA ALA A 354 48.28 -1.82 -80.21
C ALA A 354 48.98 -1.49 -81.54
N GLU A 355 48.87 -0.24 -82.01
CA GLU A 355 49.58 0.22 -83.21
C GLU A 355 51.11 0.13 -83.06
N ARG A 356 51.65 0.39 -81.86
CA ARG A 356 53.11 0.32 -81.59
C ARG A 356 53.63 -1.10 -81.36
N ALA A 357 52.80 -2.02 -80.88
CA ALA A 357 53.19 -3.42 -80.67
C ALA A 357 53.32 -4.20 -81.98
N ALA A 358 52.47 -3.90 -82.98
CA ALA A 358 52.52 -4.53 -84.29
C ALA A 358 53.81 -4.22 -85.08
N GLU A 359 54.49 -3.12 -84.75
CA GLU A 359 55.73 -2.70 -85.43
C GLU A 359 56.97 -3.42 -84.86
N LEU A 360 56.99 -3.73 -83.56
CA LEU A 360 58.08 -4.45 -82.88
C LEU A 360 58.08 -5.96 -83.15
N GLU A 361 56.91 -6.58 -83.35
CA GLU A 361 56.81 -8.02 -83.62
C GLU A 361 57.40 -8.40 -85.00
N ARG A 362 57.45 -7.45 -85.94
CA ARG A 362 58.16 -7.60 -87.21
C ARG A 362 59.68 -7.69 -87.07
N GLU A 363 60.28 -7.12 -86.02
CA GLU A 363 61.73 -7.12 -85.80
C GLU A 363 62.23 -8.36 -85.02
N ALA A 364 61.36 -9.03 -84.25
CA ALA A 364 61.74 -10.16 -83.39
C ALA A 364 61.88 -11.50 -84.14
N LEU A 365 61.18 -11.68 -85.26
CA LEU A 365 61.20 -12.94 -86.02
C LEU A 365 62.53 -13.21 -86.75
N ASP A 366 63.37 -12.19 -86.94
CA ASP A 366 64.69 -12.35 -87.57
C ASP A 366 65.78 -12.94 -86.64
N ASN A 367 65.57 -12.98 -85.30
CA ASN A 367 66.64 -13.27 -84.33
C ASN A 367 66.61 -14.65 -83.64
N ALA A 368 65.58 -15.48 -83.82
CA ALA A 368 65.40 -16.70 -83.00
C ALA A 368 66.10 -17.99 -83.52
N VAL A 369 66.81 -17.95 -84.65
CA VAL A 369 67.34 -19.15 -85.33
C VAL A 369 68.65 -19.74 -84.72
N ILE A 370 69.28 -19.16 -83.70
CA ILE A 370 70.69 -19.54 -83.35
C ILE A 370 70.94 -20.12 -81.94
N ALA A 371 70.03 -20.07 -80.97
CA ALA A 371 70.45 -20.24 -79.57
C ALA A 371 70.59 -21.68 -79.03
N GLU A 372 69.58 -22.54 -79.00
CA GLU A 372 69.56 -23.58 -77.93
C GLU A 372 69.67 -25.04 -78.36
N GLY A 373 70.65 -25.29 -79.23
CA GLY A 373 71.26 -26.62 -79.41
C GLY A 373 72.37 -26.95 -78.39
N ARG A 374 72.68 -26.08 -77.41
CA ARG A 374 73.91 -26.19 -76.59
C ARG A 374 73.76 -26.75 -75.17
N ALA A 375 72.56 -26.92 -74.62
CA ALA A 375 72.40 -27.34 -73.21
C ALA A 375 72.39 -28.87 -72.96
N ARG A 376 72.39 -29.72 -74.00
CA ARG A 376 72.30 -31.19 -73.87
C ARG A 376 73.60 -31.94 -73.51
N LYS A 377 74.71 -31.28 -73.15
CA LYS A 377 76.03 -31.95 -73.03
C LYS A 377 76.65 -32.01 -71.63
N ALA A 378 75.93 -31.61 -70.57
CA ALA A 378 76.46 -31.66 -69.21
C ALA A 378 75.88 -32.83 -68.39
N GLN A 379 76.56 -33.98 -68.40
CA GLN A 379 76.56 -34.92 -67.25
C GLN A 379 75.26 -35.73 -67.03
N ALA A 380 75.09 -36.95 -67.53
CA ALA A 380 76.02 -37.95 -68.06
C ALA A 380 77.11 -38.49 -67.11
N GLU A 381 77.10 -38.21 -65.80
CA GLU A 381 78.20 -38.72 -64.94
C GLU A 381 77.87 -39.70 -63.80
N ARG A 382 76.63 -39.98 -63.37
CA ARG A 382 76.49 -40.80 -62.12
C ARG A 382 75.32 -41.76 -62.02
N LYS A 383 74.86 -42.43 -63.07
CA LYS A 383 75.39 -43.74 -63.50
C LYS A 383 76.43 -44.45 -62.58
N GLU A 384 76.24 -44.47 -61.26
CA GLU A 384 77.09 -45.22 -60.32
C GLU A 384 76.31 -45.89 -59.16
N ALA A 385 75.00 -46.11 -59.28
CA ALA A 385 74.25 -46.83 -58.24
C ALA A 385 73.17 -47.80 -58.76
N GLU A 386 73.21 -48.11 -60.07
CA GLU A 386 72.35 -49.13 -60.70
C GLU A 386 72.74 -50.57 -60.33
N ASP A 387 73.87 -50.82 -59.65
CA ASP A 387 74.35 -52.19 -59.40
C ASP A 387 74.04 -52.71 -58.00
N ARG A 388 72.77 -52.87 -57.58
CA ARG A 388 72.57 -53.89 -56.53
C ARG A 388 71.31 -54.73 -56.48
N GLN A 389 70.10 -54.29 -56.83
CA GLN A 389 68.93 -55.14 -56.48
C GLN A 389 67.82 -55.14 -57.53
N ALA A 390 68.22 -55.54 -58.73
CA ALA A 390 67.41 -56.38 -59.60
C ALA A 390 67.86 -57.85 -59.39
N GLU A 391 67.13 -58.59 -58.57
CA GLU A 391 67.02 -60.07 -58.55
C GLU A 391 66.07 -60.38 -57.38
N ALA A 392 64.90 -61.00 -57.50
CA ALA A 392 64.33 -61.76 -58.61
C ALA A 392 62.80 -61.76 -58.47
N GLN A 393 62.15 -61.32 -59.54
CA GLN A 393 60.85 -61.83 -60.02
C GLN A 393 60.94 -63.36 -60.14
N ALA A 394 60.01 -64.14 -59.58
CA ALA A 394 58.72 -64.54 -60.18
C ALA A 394 58.76 -66.00 -60.66
N ASP A 395 57.59 -66.49 -61.05
CA ASP A 395 57.26 -67.69 -61.86
C ASP A 395 56.63 -68.84 -61.05
N LEU A 396 55.32 -69.12 -61.13
CA LEU A 396 54.38 -69.52 -62.21
C LEU A 396 54.19 -71.05 -62.32
N GLU A 397 52.91 -71.44 -62.16
CA GLU A 397 52.20 -72.61 -62.73
C GLU A 397 52.62 -74.06 -62.39
N THR A 398 51.63 -74.97 -62.29
CA THR A 398 51.40 -76.03 -63.31
C THR A 398 50.35 -77.08 -62.85
N ALA A 399 49.42 -77.39 -63.75
CA ALA A 399 48.35 -78.40 -63.67
C ALA A 399 48.80 -79.81 -64.12
N GLY A 400 48.04 -80.87 -63.83
CA GLY A 400 48.29 -82.17 -64.48
C GLY A 400 47.61 -83.39 -63.86
N LEU A 401 46.34 -83.59 -64.20
CA LEU A 401 45.57 -84.80 -63.97
C LEU A 401 46.12 -86.02 -64.73
N GLU A 402 45.80 -87.19 -64.17
CA GLU A 402 45.30 -88.38 -64.87
C GLU A 402 46.00 -88.81 -66.16
N ARG A 403 46.60 -90.00 -66.11
CA ARG A 403 46.41 -91.05 -67.12
C ARG A 403 47.18 -92.28 -66.69
N GLN A 404 46.45 -93.37 -66.49
CA GLN A 404 46.74 -94.72 -66.93
C GLN A 404 45.80 -95.61 -66.11
N ALA A 405 44.53 -95.70 -66.47
CA ALA A 405 44.00 -96.21 -67.73
C ALA A 405 44.45 -97.64 -68.02
N ALA A 406 43.42 -98.45 -68.26
CA ALA A 406 43.38 -99.37 -69.37
C ALA A 406 44.22 -100.64 -69.24
N GLU A 407 43.79 -101.52 -68.36
CA GLU A 407 43.91 -102.97 -68.50
C GLU A 407 43.01 -103.56 -67.41
N GLN A 408 41.97 -104.35 -67.62
CA GLN A 408 41.54 -105.23 -68.70
C GLN A 408 40.02 -105.36 -68.45
N ARG A 409 39.08 -105.03 -69.33
CA ARG A 409 38.84 -105.63 -70.65
C ARG A 409 39.28 -107.08 -70.77
N ARG A 410 38.47 -107.93 -70.18
CA ARG A 410 38.19 -109.34 -70.52
C ARG A 410 37.83 -109.96 -69.18
N ILE A 411 36.57 -110.10 -68.86
CA ILE A 411 35.83 -111.35 -69.12
C ILE A 411 34.38 -110.99 -68.76
N ALA A 412 33.53 -111.00 -69.77
CA ALA A 412 32.39 -111.92 -69.86
C ALA A 412 31.33 -111.58 -68.80
N ALA A 413 30.24 -110.93 -69.18
CA ALA A 413 29.15 -111.55 -69.94
C ALA A 413 28.61 -112.78 -69.20
N GLU A 414 27.31 -112.68 -68.90
CA GLU A 414 26.44 -113.68 -68.26
C GLU A 414 26.57 -113.76 -66.73
N ALA A 415 25.64 -113.13 -66.01
CA ALA A 415 24.29 -113.68 -65.85
C ALA A 415 23.49 -112.83 -64.85
N ASP A 416 22.42 -112.22 -65.35
CA ASP A 416 21.14 -112.13 -64.65
C ASP A 416 20.82 -113.47 -63.96
N GLN A 417 20.12 -113.65 -62.85
CA GLN A 417 19.33 -112.82 -61.97
C GLN A 417 18.70 -113.82 -60.95
N ILE A 418 18.09 -113.24 -59.91
CA ILE A 418 17.00 -113.77 -59.08
C ILE A 418 17.36 -114.74 -57.95
N ALA A 419 16.85 -114.37 -56.77
CA ALA A 419 16.65 -115.18 -55.59
C ALA A 419 17.87 -115.45 -54.70
N ALA A 420 18.32 -114.41 -54.02
CA ALA A 420 18.71 -114.54 -52.62
C ALA A 420 17.75 -113.71 -51.74
N ALA A 421 16.46 -114.06 -51.82
CA ALA A 421 15.59 -114.07 -50.66
C ALA A 421 16.26 -114.96 -49.58
N GLU A 422 16.09 -114.80 -48.29
CA GLU A 422 15.45 -113.81 -47.44
C GLU A 422 15.93 -114.17 -46.02
N ALA A 423 15.84 -113.23 -45.09
CA ALA A 423 15.67 -113.49 -43.66
C ALA A 423 16.75 -114.32 -42.92
N GLN A 424 17.80 -113.65 -42.43
CA GLN A 424 18.27 -113.82 -41.04
C GLN A 424 19.34 -112.76 -40.70
N ALA A 425 18.94 -111.49 -40.57
CA ALA A 425 19.77 -110.46 -39.93
C ALA A 425 18.96 -109.22 -39.47
N ILE A 426 17.72 -109.39 -39.02
CA ILE A 426 16.91 -108.30 -38.47
C ILE A 426 16.52 -108.67 -37.05
N GLU A 427 17.37 -108.35 -36.08
CA GLU A 427 16.90 -108.07 -34.71
C GLU A 427 17.91 -107.28 -33.88
N THR A 428 19.21 -107.38 -34.18
CA THR A 428 20.25 -106.76 -33.32
C THR A 428 20.72 -105.38 -33.81
N GLN A 429 20.57 -105.04 -35.10
CA GLN A 429 21.11 -103.80 -35.66
C GLN A 429 20.14 -102.61 -35.58
N THR A 430 18.83 -102.85 -35.71
CA THR A 430 17.78 -101.82 -35.62
C THR A 430 17.63 -101.21 -34.21
N ILE A 431 17.86 -101.98 -33.15
CA ILE A 431 17.80 -101.46 -31.77
C ILE A 431 19.02 -100.59 -31.43
N ALA A 432 20.20 -100.92 -31.96
CA ALA A 432 21.41 -100.15 -31.72
C ALA A 432 21.41 -98.81 -32.49
N GLU A 433 20.91 -98.79 -33.72
CA GLU A 433 20.77 -97.57 -34.52
C GLU A 433 19.65 -96.67 -33.99
N ALA A 434 18.52 -97.23 -33.54
CA ALA A 434 17.45 -96.46 -32.89
C ALA A 434 17.92 -95.78 -31.58
N ARG A 435 18.74 -96.46 -30.77
CA ARG A 435 19.30 -95.87 -29.53
C ARG A 435 20.33 -94.77 -29.81
N ARG A 436 21.14 -94.91 -30.86
CA ARG A 436 22.10 -93.86 -31.26
C ARG A 436 21.40 -92.64 -31.86
N ALA A 437 20.34 -92.86 -32.65
CA ALA A 437 19.52 -91.78 -33.18
C ALA A 437 18.77 -91.02 -32.07
N ALA A 438 18.19 -91.74 -31.10
CA ALA A 438 17.54 -91.13 -29.93
C ALA A 438 18.55 -90.32 -29.07
N ALA A 439 19.72 -90.89 -28.77
CA ALA A 439 20.75 -90.18 -28.01
C ALA A 439 21.29 -88.93 -28.73
N LYS A 440 21.38 -88.96 -30.06
CA LYS A 440 21.76 -87.79 -30.87
C LYS A 440 20.66 -86.72 -30.86
N ALA A 441 19.39 -87.11 -30.99
CA ALA A 441 18.26 -86.20 -30.92
C ALA A 441 18.14 -85.53 -29.53
N ASP A 442 18.40 -86.28 -28.45
CA ASP A 442 18.41 -85.73 -27.09
C ASP A 442 19.58 -84.75 -26.86
N LEU A 443 20.75 -85.02 -27.44
CA LEU A 443 21.90 -84.10 -27.42
C LEU A 443 21.64 -82.81 -28.22
N GLU A 444 21.01 -82.91 -29.39
CA GLU A 444 20.64 -81.75 -30.20
C GLU A 444 19.55 -80.91 -29.50
N ARG A 445 18.55 -81.57 -28.89
CA ARG A 445 17.53 -80.88 -28.08
C ARG A 445 18.13 -80.19 -26.87
N ALA A 446 19.05 -80.84 -26.15
CA ALA A 446 19.77 -80.23 -25.04
C ALA A 446 20.67 -79.06 -25.49
N GLY A 447 21.25 -79.14 -26.69
CA GLY A 447 22.00 -78.04 -27.31
C GLY A 447 21.12 -76.83 -27.64
N LEU A 448 19.96 -77.07 -28.25
CA LEU A 448 18.98 -76.05 -28.58
C LEU A 448 18.36 -75.40 -27.33
N GLU A 449 18.09 -76.19 -26.28
CA GLU A 449 17.60 -75.67 -25.00
C GLU A 449 18.64 -74.78 -24.31
N ARG A 450 19.93 -75.15 -24.37
CA ARG A 450 21.03 -74.29 -23.87
C ARG A 450 21.17 -73.00 -24.66
N GLN A 451 21.06 -73.06 -25.99
CA GLN A 451 21.11 -71.88 -26.84
C GLN A 451 19.90 -70.96 -26.61
N ALA A 452 18.70 -71.53 -26.47
CA ALA A 452 17.51 -70.77 -26.11
C ALA A 452 17.63 -70.13 -24.70
N ALA A 453 18.23 -70.84 -23.74
CA ALA A 453 18.50 -70.28 -22.41
C ALA A 453 19.54 -69.15 -22.46
N GLN A 454 20.56 -69.27 -23.31
CA GLN A 454 21.58 -68.24 -23.51
C GLN A 454 20.97 -66.98 -24.16
N ASN A 455 20.20 -67.14 -25.24
CA ASN A 455 19.51 -66.03 -25.90
C ASN A 455 18.52 -65.32 -24.97
N ARG A 456 17.85 -66.05 -24.07
CA ARG A 456 16.98 -65.44 -23.04
C ARG A 456 17.77 -64.64 -22.00
N LYS A 457 18.97 -65.08 -21.63
CA LYS A 457 19.85 -64.31 -20.73
C LYS A 457 20.35 -63.04 -21.39
N GLU A 458 20.78 -63.13 -22.65
CA GLU A 458 21.23 -61.97 -23.43
C GLU A 458 20.10 -60.96 -23.67
N ALA A 459 18.89 -61.42 -23.99
CA ALA A 459 17.72 -60.56 -24.08
C ALA A 459 17.38 -59.89 -22.72
N ALA A 460 17.44 -60.65 -21.62
CA ALA A 460 17.19 -60.09 -20.29
C ALA A 460 18.27 -59.08 -19.84
N GLU A 461 19.53 -59.25 -20.26
CA GLU A 461 20.58 -58.25 -20.02
C GLU A 461 20.39 -57.01 -20.90
N ALA A 462 20.02 -57.16 -22.17
CA ALA A 462 19.70 -56.05 -23.05
C ALA A 462 18.52 -55.22 -22.52
N ASP A 463 17.45 -55.88 -22.05
CA ASP A 463 16.29 -55.22 -21.43
C ASP A 463 16.68 -54.46 -20.15
N ARG A 464 17.60 -55.01 -19.34
CA ARG A 464 18.11 -54.33 -18.14
C ARG A 464 18.95 -53.10 -18.48
N VAL A 465 19.77 -53.17 -19.52
CA VAL A 465 20.57 -52.02 -19.99
C VAL A 465 19.66 -50.93 -20.54
N ALA A 466 18.69 -51.29 -21.38
CA ALA A 466 17.71 -50.34 -21.92
C ALA A 466 16.87 -49.67 -20.82
N ALA A 467 16.46 -50.42 -19.79
CA ALA A 467 15.76 -49.87 -18.64
C ALA A 467 16.63 -48.91 -17.81
N ALA A 468 17.93 -49.22 -17.64
CA ALA A 468 18.86 -48.36 -16.93
C ALA A 468 19.15 -47.05 -17.71
N GLU A 469 19.30 -47.13 -19.03
CA GLU A 469 19.47 -45.96 -19.91
C GLU A 469 18.23 -45.06 -19.90
N ALA A 470 17.02 -45.65 -19.96
CA ALA A 470 15.77 -44.91 -19.85
C ALA A 470 15.65 -44.16 -18.51
N GLN A 471 16.02 -44.82 -17.40
CA GLN A 471 16.04 -44.18 -16.07
C GLN A 471 17.08 -43.06 -15.97
N ALA A 472 18.25 -43.21 -16.61
CA ALA A 472 19.27 -42.16 -16.63
C ALA A 472 18.80 -40.92 -17.42
N ILE A 473 18.15 -41.12 -18.57
CA ILE A 473 17.57 -40.05 -19.39
C ILE A 473 16.45 -39.35 -18.62
N GLU A 474 15.55 -40.10 -17.97
CA GLU A 474 14.47 -39.53 -17.17
C GLU A 474 15.03 -38.70 -15.99
N THR A 475 16.05 -39.22 -15.30
CA THR A 475 16.72 -38.50 -14.20
C THR A 475 17.39 -37.22 -14.68
N GLN A 476 18.05 -37.25 -15.85
CA GLN A 476 18.66 -36.08 -16.46
C GLN A 476 17.60 -35.04 -16.86
N ALA A 477 16.51 -35.46 -17.50
CA ALA A 477 15.40 -34.59 -17.88
C ALA A 477 14.76 -33.92 -16.65
N ILE A 478 14.58 -34.66 -15.55
CA ILE A 478 14.10 -34.11 -14.28
C ILE A 478 15.12 -33.10 -13.70
N ALA A 479 16.41 -33.39 -13.79
CA ALA A 479 17.45 -32.48 -13.30
C ALA A 479 17.52 -31.18 -14.12
N GLU A 480 17.39 -31.26 -15.45
CA GLU A 480 17.34 -30.10 -16.35
C GLU A 480 16.08 -29.27 -16.14
N ALA A 481 14.91 -29.93 -16.00
CA ALA A 481 13.66 -29.25 -15.66
C ALA A 481 13.74 -28.51 -14.32
N ARG A 482 14.39 -29.10 -13.31
CA ARG A 482 14.63 -28.43 -12.02
C ARG A 482 15.57 -27.23 -12.13
N LYS A 483 16.62 -27.32 -12.96
CA LYS A 483 17.51 -26.17 -13.23
C LYS A 483 16.77 -25.04 -13.93
N ALA A 484 16.00 -25.36 -14.97
CA ALA A 484 15.19 -24.38 -15.69
C ALA A 484 14.15 -23.71 -14.78
N ALA A 485 13.49 -24.48 -13.90
CA ALA A 485 12.58 -23.92 -12.91
C ALA A 485 13.31 -22.98 -11.92
N ALA A 486 14.49 -23.37 -11.43
CA ALA A 486 15.28 -22.53 -10.53
C ALA A 486 15.79 -21.24 -11.19
N GLU A 487 16.11 -21.29 -12.50
CA GLU A 487 16.48 -20.10 -13.28
C GLU A 487 15.28 -19.18 -13.51
N ALA A 488 14.10 -19.75 -13.81
CA ALA A 488 12.86 -18.98 -13.93
C ALA A 488 12.48 -18.30 -12.62
N ASP A 489 12.62 -18.99 -11.48
CA ASP A 489 12.38 -18.43 -10.15
C ASP A 489 13.35 -17.29 -9.82
N ARG A 490 14.62 -17.41 -10.21
CA ARG A 490 15.61 -16.32 -10.05
C ARG A 490 15.27 -15.11 -10.92
N ALA A 491 14.90 -15.33 -12.19
CA ALA A 491 14.48 -14.26 -13.07
C ALA A 491 13.22 -13.56 -12.53
N ALA A 492 12.23 -14.33 -12.04
CA ALA A 492 11.05 -13.78 -11.38
C ALA A 492 11.41 -12.94 -10.15
N ALA A 493 12.32 -13.43 -9.30
CA ALA A 493 12.80 -12.69 -8.14
C ALA A 493 13.53 -11.39 -8.51
N GLU A 494 14.30 -11.38 -9.60
CA GLU A 494 14.95 -10.16 -10.11
C GLU A 494 13.92 -9.15 -10.65
N THR A 495 12.93 -9.60 -11.41
CA THR A 495 11.84 -8.72 -11.88
C THR A 495 11.04 -8.13 -10.71
N GLU A 496 10.79 -8.91 -9.65
CA GLU A 496 10.12 -8.43 -8.46
C GLU A 496 10.96 -7.40 -7.70
N LYS A 497 12.29 -7.59 -7.62
CA LYS A 497 13.21 -6.60 -7.05
C LYS A 497 13.17 -5.28 -7.80
N VAL A 498 13.26 -5.32 -9.14
CA VAL A 498 13.18 -4.10 -9.97
C VAL A 498 11.83 -3.41 -9.80
N ALA A 499 10.73 -4.18 -9.75
CA ALA A 499 9.40 -3.65 -9.47
C ALA A 499 9.28 -3.05 -8.05
N ALA A 500 9.96 -3.63 -7.06
CA ALA A 500 10.00 -3.10 -5.70
C ALA A 500 10.82 -1.80 -5.63
N GLU A 501 11.95 -1.72 -6.32
CA GLU A 501 12.75 -0.49 -6.44
C GLU A 501 11.99 0.63 -7.13
N THR A 502 11.25 0.30 -8.20
CA THR A 502 10.40 1.26 -8.93
C THR A 502 9.30 1.79 -8.02
N ARG A 503 8.64 0.92 -7.24
CA ARG A 503 7.65 1.32 -6.23
C ARG A 503 8.24 2.20 -5.14
N ARG A 504 9.48 1.93 -4.69
CA ARG A 504 10.18 2.77 -3.71
C ARG A 504 10.51 4.15 -4.28
N ALA A 505 11.00 4.23 -5.52
CA ALA A 505 11.28 5.50 -6.19
C ALA A 505 10.01 6.34 -6.41
N ALA A 506 8.90 5.70 -6.79
CA ALA A 506 7.60 6.35 -6.87
C ALA A 506 7.15 6.90 -5.50
N ALA A 507 7.22 6.08 -4.44
CA ALA A 507 6.87 6.49 -3.09
C ALA A 507 7.75 7.65 -2.56
N GLU A 508 9.04 7.68 -2.92
CA GLU A 508 9.92 8.80 -2.57
C GLU A 508 9.52 10.09 -3.30
N THR A 509 9.11 9.98 -4.56
CA THR A 509 8.62 11.11 -5.36
C THR A 509 7.30 11.65 -4.79
N ASP A 510 6.38 10.77 -4.41
CA ASP A 510 5.12 11.15 -3.74
C ASP A 510 5.40 11.84 -2.41
N ARG A 511 6.37 11.34 -1.63
CA ARG A 511 6.77 11.96 -0.36
C ARG A 511 7.32 13.38 -0.57
N LYS A 512 8.20 13.58 -1.56
CA LYS A 512 8.74 14.92 -1.89
C LYS A 512 7.64 15.88 -2.33
N THR A 513 6.68 15.38 -3.13
CA THR A 513 5.52 16.17 -3.57
C THR A 513 4.63 16.57 -2.38
N ALA A 514 4.39 15.65 -1.45
CA ALA A 514 3.64 15.95 -0.23
C ALA A 514 4.36 16.98 0.67
N GLU A 515 5.68 16.84 0.85
CA GLU A 515 6.50 17.82 1.57
C GLU A 515 6.44 19.21 0.91
N GLU A 516 6.46 19.30 -0.42
CA GLU A 516 6.34 20.58 -1.14
C GLU A 516 4.94 21.19 -0.98
N ASN A 517 3.88 20.37 -1.07
CA ASN A 517 2.51 20.83 -0.85
C ASN A 517 2.31 21.37 0.58
N GLN A 518 2.84 20.69 1.59
CA GLN A 518 2.81 21.17 2.98
C GLN A 518 3.53 22.53 3.12
N ARG A 519 4.68 22.72 2.46
CA ARG A 519 5.38 24.01 2.45
C ARG A 519 4.55 25.11 1.79
N ARG A 520 3.87 24.80 0.69
CA ARG A 520 2.97 25.75 0.00
C ARG A 520 1.78 26.12 0.88
N GLU A 521 1.15 25.15 1.53
CA GLU A 521 0.05 25.38 2.47
C GLU A 521 0.49 26.23 3.67
N ALA A 522 1.66 25.96 4.23
CA ALA A 522 2.23 26.77 5.30
C ALA A 522 2.49 28.23 4.84
N ALA A 523 3.05 28.42 3.64
CA ALA A 523 3.27 29.75 3.07
C ALA A 523 1.94 30.50 2.82
N LEU A 524 0.90 29.81 2.35
CA LEU A 524 -0.44 30.40 2.20
C LEU A 524 -1.04 30.79 3.55
N ALA A 525 -0.88 29.95 4.57
CA ALA A 525 -1.32 30.27 5.94
C ALA A 525 -0.59 31.51 6.49
N ASP A 526 0.72 31.65 6.23
CA ASP A 526 1.49 32.84 6.60
C ASP A 526 1.00 34.09 5.88
N ILE A 527 0.69 34.01 4.58
CA ILE A 527 0.12 35.13 3.83
C ILE A 527 -1.23 35.56 4.43
N VAL A 528 -2.08 34.60 4.80
CA VAL A 528 -3.38 34.90 5.43
C VAL A 528 -3.18 35.55 6.80
N ARG A 529 -2.25 35.03 7.63
CA ARG A 529 -1.89 35.65 8.92
C ARG A 529 -1.39 37.08 8.74
N ALA A 530 -0.48 37.31 7.80
CA ALA A 530 0.06 38.64 7.52
C ALA A 530 -1.02 39.62 7.07
N ARG A 531 -1.95 39.19 6.20
CA ARG A 531 -3.10 40.01 5.78
C ARG A 531 -4.04 40.34 6.94
N LYS A 532 -4.28 39.38 7.84
CA LYS A 532 -5.11 39.62 9.03
C LYS A 532 -4.45 40.64 9.96
N ALA A 533 -3.15 40.50 10.21
CA ALA A 533 -2.39 41.45 11.03
C ALA A 533 -2.39 42.86 10.41
N ALA A 534 -2.23 42.96 9.09
CA ALA A 534 -2.34 44.25 8.38
C ALA A 534 -3.74 44.87 8.53
N ALA A 535 -4.81 44.07 8.37
CA ALA A 535 -6.18 44.55 8.54
C ALA A 535 -6.49 44.95 9.99
N GLU A 536 -5.94 44.25 10.98
CA GLU A 536 -6.04 44.62 12.40
C GLU A 536 -5.30 45.94 12.68
N ALA A 537 -4.09 46.13 12.11
CA ALA A 537 -3.35 47.39 12.20
C ALA A 537 -4.11 48.55 11.54
N ASP A 538 -4.71 48.34 10.37
CA ASP A 538 -5.53 49.35 9.68
C ASP A 538 -6.76 49.75 10.50
N ARG A 539 -7.42 48.77 11.16
CA ARG A 539 -8.54 49.04 12.07
C ARG A 539 -8.09 49.86 13.28
N ALA A 540 -7.00 49.47 13.94
CA ALA A 540 -6.45 50.24 15.06
C ALA A 540 -6.07 51.68 14.65
N ALA A 541 -5.50 51.85 13.45
CA ALA A 541 -5.20 53.17 12.89
C ALA A 541 -6.47 53.98 12.54
N ALA A 542 -7.57 53.32 12.19
CA ALA A 542 -8.85 53.97 11.94
C ALA A 542 -9.54 54.37 13.26
N GLU A 543 -9.53 53.51 14.27
CA GLU A 543 -10.07 53.77 15.60
C GLU A 543 -9.35 54.95 16.28
N THR A 544 -8.02 55.01 16.20
CA THR A 544 -7.24 56.16 16.70
C THR A 544 -7.58 57.46 15.97
N ARG A 545 -7.79 57.43 14.63
CA ARG A 545 -8.27 58.58 13.87
C ARG A 545 -9.68 59.02 14.28
N GLN A 546 -10.59 58.07 14.53
CA GLN A 546 -11.94 58.38 15.02
C GLN A 546 -11.91 58.99 16.42
N ALA A 547 -11.11 58.45 17.34
CA ALA A 547 -10.95 58.99 18.68
C ALA A 547 -10.39 60.42 18.64
N ALA A 548 -9.37 60.69 17.82
CA ALA A 548 -8.83 62.04 17.63
C ALA A 548 -9.88 63.01 17.07
N ALA A 549 -10.70 62.56 16.11
CA ALA A 549 -11.79 63.37 15.56
C ALA A 549 -12.88 63.67 16.59
N GLU A 550 -13.20 62.72 17.48
CA GLU A 550 -14.16 62.92 18.55
C GLU A 550 -13.64 63.92 19.60
N ILE A 551 -12.37 63.83 19.98
CA ILE A 551 -11.72 64.81 20.88
C ILE A 551 -11.78 66.21 20.26
N GLU A 552 -11.45 66.36 18.99
CA GLU A 552 -11.52 67.66 18.31
C GLU A 552 -12.96 68.21 18.27
N ARG A 553 -13.96 67.34 18.04
CA ARG A 553 -15.38 67.76 18.06
C ARG A 553 -15.78 68.28 19.44
N ARG A 554 -15.46 67.53 20.52
CA ARG A 554 -15.76 67.95 21.89
C ARG A 554 -15.02 69.23 22.27
N ALA A 555 -13.78 69.38 21.83
CA ALA A 555 -13.01 70.61 22.07
C ALA A 555 -13.70 71.82 21.43
N VAL A 556 -14.19 71.70 20.20
CA VAL A 556 -14.95 72.78 19.53
C VAL A 556 -16.25 73.11 20.27
N GLU A 557 -16.99 72.09 20.73
CA GLU A 557 -18.21 72.29 21.54
C GLU A 557 -17.92 73.09 22.83
N ILE A 558 -16.85 72.74 23.55
CA ILE A 558 -16.42 73.46 24.77
C ILE A 558 -15.98 74.90 24.45
N GLU A 559 -15.27 75.11 23.34
CA GLU A 559 -14.84 76.45 22.91
C GLU A 559 -16.03 77.36 22.54
N ASP A 560 -17.09 76.78 21.97
CA ASP A 560 -18.35 77.46 21.68
C ASP A 560 -19.10 77.82 22.96
N GLU A 561 -19.22 76.89 23.91
CA GLU A 561 -19.82 77.14 25.23
C GLU A 561 -19.08 78.24 26.01
N ALA A 562 -17.75 78.24 25.94
CA ALA A 562 -16.88 79.24 26.59
C ALA A 562 -16.81 80.59 25.86
N LYS A 563 -17.47 80.73 24.70
CA LYS A 563 -17.50 81.97 23.87
C LYS A 563 -16.11 82.52 23.55
N LEU A 564 -15.14 81.65 23.28
CA LEU A 564 -13.77 82.06 23.00
C LEU A 564 -13.65 82.82 21.68
N SER A 565 -12.75 83.82 21.65
CA SER A 565 -12.43 84.58 20.44
C SER A 565 -11.71 83.72 19.39
N GLY A 566 -11.78 84.12 18.12
CA GLY A 566 -11.12 83.40 17.02
C GLY A 566 -9.61 83.19 17.24
N ARG A 567 -8.93 84.15 17.88
CA ARG A 567 -7.52 84.02 18.26
C ARG A 567 -7.30 82.94 19.33
N GLN A 568 -8.11 82.94 20.38
CA GLN A 568 -8.00 81.94 21.46
C GLN A 568 -8.26 80.51 20.95
N ARG A 569 -9.20 80.35 20.01
CA ARG A 569 -9.46 79.07 19.32
C ARG A 569 -8.26 78.63 18.48
N ALA A 570 -7.65 79.55 17.74
CA ALA A 570 -6.45 79.28 16.95
C ALA A 570 -5.27 78.80 17.83
N VAL A 571 -5.04 79.44 18.97
CA VAL A 571 -4.00 79.05 19.94
C VAL A 571 -4.27 77.66 20.54
N ARG A 572 -5.51 77.39 20.97
CA ARG A 572 -5.92 76.07 21.49
C ARG A 572 -5.80 74.97 20.45
N LYS A 573 -6.11 75.27 19.19
CA LYS A 573 -5.92 74.35 18.07
C LYS A 573 -4.46 74.01 17.81
N VAL A 574 -3.55 74.99 17.89
CA VAL A 574 -2.10 74.75 17.80
C VAL A 574 -1.59 73.93 18.98
N ALA A 575 -2.10 74.18 20.19
CA ALA A 575 -1.80 73.36 21.36
C ALA A 575 -2.25 71.89 21.18
N ARG A 576 -3.47 71.66 20.68
CA ARG A 576 -3.97 70.30 20.34
C ARG A 576 -3.16 69.63 19.24
N MET A 577 -2.74 70.38 18.21
CA MET A 577 -1.86 69.84 17.17
C MET A 577 -0.53 69.35 17.77
N ALA A 578 0.06 70.11 18.70
CA ALA A 578 1.30 69.72 19.37
C ALA A 578 1.12 68.45 20.22
N LEU A 579 0.03 68.36 21.00
CA LEU A 579 -0.31 67.15 21.77
C LEU A 579 -0.54 65.94 20.86
N THR A 580 -1.21 66.12 19.72
CA THR A 580 -1.46 65.06 18.73
C THR A 580 -0.16 64.61 18.05
N ALA A 581 0.82 65.50 17.90
CA ALA A 581 2.18 65.18 17.48
C ALA A 581 3.05 64.57 18.61
N GLY A 582 2.43 64.18 19.73
CA GLY A 582 3.04 63.46 20.84
C GLY A 582 3.79 64.34 21.84
N LEU A 583 3.58 65.66 21.83
CA LEU A 583 4.16 66.54 22.84
C LEU A 583 3.52 66.24 24.20
N THR A 584 4.34 65.95 25.20
CA THR A 584 3.90 65.69 26.58
C THR A 584 4.29 66.89 27.45
N PRO A 585 3.33 67.69 27.94
CA PRO A 585 3.67 68.93 28.65
C PRO A 585 4.20 68.71 30.07
N ASP A 586 3.98 67.54 30.65
CA ASP A 586 4.26 67.27 32.05
C ASP A 586 5.78 67.25 32.33
N GLY A 587 6.23 68.10 33.26
CA GLY A 587 7.61 68.16 33.71
C GLY A 587 8.57 69.03 32.88
N LEU A 588 8.09 69.70 31.84
CA LEU A 588 8.88 70.63 31.02
C LEU A 588 8.76 72.07 31.53
N ALA A 589 9.88 72.81 31.52
CA ALA A 589 9.84 74.26 31.72
C ALA A 589 9.17 74.96 30.52
N PRO A 590 8.54 76.14 30.71
CA PRO A 590 7.82 76.83 29.63
C PRO A 590 8.67 77.11 28.38
N GLU A 591 9.96 77.39 28.57
CA GLU A 591 10.94 77.64 27.50
C GLU A 591 11.26 76.38 26.71
N ASP A 592 11.40 75.24 27.39
CA ASP A 592 11.60 73.94 26.76
C ASP A 592 10.34 73.48 26.02
N LEU A 593 9.17 73.79 26.56
CA LEU A 593 7.88 73.49 25.93
C LEU A 593 7.71 74.20 24.58
N HIS A 594 8.13 75.46 24.51
CA HIS A 594 8.09 76.22 23.27
C HIS A 594 9.04 75.65 22.21
N ARG A 595 10.26 75.25 22.62
CA ARG A 595 11.23 74.59 21.75
C ARG A 595 10.68 73.27 21.21
N GLU A 596 10.18 72.41 22.10
CA GLU A 596 9.61 71.10 21.76
C GLU A 596 8.39 71.23 20.82
N LEU A 597 7.55 72.24 21.05
CA LEU A 597 6.41 72.54 20.18
C LEU A 597 6.86 73.00 18.80
N CYS A 598 7.91 73.82 18.73
CA CYS A 598 8.47 74.30 17.46
C CYS A 598 9.13 73.19 16.64
N GLU A 599 9.73 72.19 17.31
CA GLU A 599 10.31 71.01 16.64
C GLU A 599 9.23 70.11 16.04
N ARG A 600 8.10 69.97 16.73
CA ARG A 600 7.01 69.07 16.31
C ARG A 600 6.06 69.71 15.30
N ILE A 601 5.83 71.01 15.41
CA ILE A 601 4.88 71.75 14.58
C ILE A 601 5.59 72.88 13.83
N SER A 602 5.72 72.70 12.52
CA SER A 602 6.30 73.70 11.62
C SER A 602 5.39 74.92 11.45
N ILE A 603 5.99 76.08 11.14
CA ILE A 603 5.22 77.31 10.82
C ILE A 603 4.25 77.05 9.66
N ALA A 604 4.71 76.35 8.62
CA ALA A 604 3.88 76.01 7.46
C ALA A 604 2.65 75.17 7.85
N ALA A 605 2.79 74.22 8.78
CA ALA A 605 1.67 73.42 9.27
C ALA A 605 0.63 74.28 10.00
N VAL A 606 1.06 75.27 10.80
CA VAL A 606 0.16 76.22 11.47
C VAL A 606 -0.54 77.12 10.45
N GLN A 607 0.18 77.62 9.45
CA GLN A 607 -0.39 78.46 8.39
C GLN A 607 -1.46 77.71 7.59
N GLN A 608 -1.17 76.47 7.21
CA GLN A 608 -2.11 75.63 6.46
C GLN A 608 -3.35 75.27 7.29
N GLN A 609 -3.17 74.92 8.57
CA GLN A 609 -4.29 74.45 9.40
C GLN A 609 -5.22 75.58 9.85
N LEU A 610 -4.70 76.80 9.98
CA LEU A 610 -5.46 77.97 10.44
C LEU A 610 -5.79 78.98 9.33
N ASP A 611 -5.40 78.68 8.09
CA ASP A 611 -5.55 79.56 6.93
C ASP A 611 -4.98 80.98 7.17
N VAL A 612 -3.76 81.05 7.72
CA VAL A 612 -3.07 82.34 7.99
C VAL A 612 -1.89 82.54 7.06
N SER A 613 -1.90 83.64 6.30
CA SER A 613 -0.85 83.98 5.33
C SER A 613 0.44 84.52 5.97
N SER A 614 0.36 85.07 7.18
CA SER A 614 1.50 85.65 7.90
C SER A 614 2.27 84.62 8.72
N THR A 615 3.57 84.49 8.47
CA THR A 615 4.49 83.65 9.25
C THR A 615 4.67 84.17 10.68
N ASP A 616 4.64 85.49 10.87
CA ASP A 616 4.72 86.14 12.18
C ASP A 616 3.51 85.79 13.06
N THR A 617 2.31 85.79 12.48
CA THR A 617 1.07 85.40 13.16
C THR A 617 1.10 83.92 13.57
N ALA A 618 1.52 83.03 12.67
CA ALA A 618 1.68 81.61 12.97
C ALA A 618 2.74 81.34 14.06
N SER A 619 3.84 82.09 14.07
CA SER A 619 4.87 82.01 15.12
C SER A 619 4.33 82.45 16.49
N LYS A 620 3.55 83.54 16.52
CA LYS A 620 2.87 84.02 17.73
C LYS A 620 1.91 82.97 18.29
N TYR A 621 1.12 82.31 17.45
CA TYR A 621 0.22 81.25 17.90
C TYR A 621 0.95 80.04 18.50
N ARG A 622 2.14 79.66 17.99
CA ARG A 622 2.98 78.63 18.61
C ARG A 622 3.52 79.04 19.99
N THR A 623 3.88 80.31 20.14
CA THR A 623 4.37 80.86 21.42
C THR A 623 3.25 80.88 22.45
N GLU A 624 2.07 81.41 22.08
CA GLU A 624 0.88 81.44 22.93
C GLU A 624 0.37 80.02 23.25
N ALA A 625 0.50 79.07 22.33
CA ALA A 625 0.09 77.68 22.55
C ALA A 625 1.00 76.96 23.55
N ALA A 626 2.31 77.22 23.50
CA ALA A 626 3.25 76.68 24.47
C ALA A 626 2.97 77.23 25.87
N ALA A 627 2.72 78.53 26.00
CA ALA A 627 2.31 79.14 27.28
C ALA A 627 1.01 78.52 27.80
N LEU A 628 0.01 78.35 26.92
CA LEU A 628 -1.28 77.75 27.27
C LEU A 628 -1.14 76.29 27.78
N LEU A 629 -0.25 75.50 27.18
CA LEU A 629 0.03 74.13 27.62
C LEU A 629 0.78 74.10 28.96
N ALA A 630 1.69 75.06 29.20
CA ALA A 630 2.38 75.24 30.48
C ALA A 630 1.40 75.64 31.60
N ASP A 631 0.37 76.42 31.27
CA ASP A 631 -0.72 76.80 32.18
C ASP A 631 -1.72 75.64 32.45
N GLY A 632 -1.44 74.44 31.94
CA GLY A 632 -2.20 73.23 32.26
C GLY A 632 -3.37 72.95 31.33
N TYR A 633 -3.42 73.53 30.12
CA TYR A 633 -4.45 73.18 29.15
C TYR A 633 -4.42 71.69 28.80
N ARG A 634 -5.57 71.03 28.97
CA ARG A 634 -5.85 69.65 28.54
C ARG A 634 -7.17 69.67 27.75
N PRO A 635 -7.18 69.15 26.51
CA PRO A 635 -8.33 69.23 25.61
C PRO A 635 -9.49 68.31 25.96
#